data_AF-A0A0J9VZL0-F1
#
_entry.id   AF-A0A0J9VZL0-F1
#
_cell.length_a   1.000
_cell.length_b   1.000
_cell.length_c   1.000
_cell.angle_alpha   90.00
_cell.angle_beta   90.00
_cell.angle_gamma   90.00
#
_symmetry.space_group_name_H-M   'P 1'
#
loop_
_entity.id
_entity.type
_entity.pdbx_description
1 polymer ?
#
loop_
_entity_poly.entity_id
_entity_poly.type
_entity_poly.pdbx_seq_one_letter_code
_entity_poly.pdbx_strand_id
1 'polypeptide(L)'
;MEEHLRQYEIPNEALEQLPMFKTFLADAKFEWRGGNEVCIDSNFLVKAAPLVRALQIPPNTKIGAVRLRGPCNTSVTTSSSAELIPIQVWGGSMPSVKGQELSVGMAIHIARGTVIKTERDVTCDFFLVHR
;
A
#
# COMPACT_ATOMS: atom_id res chain seq x y z
N MET A 1 -8.18 -20.13 13.98
CA MET A 1 -6.94 -19.43 14.38
C MET A 1 -6.40 -18.86 13.08
N GLU A 2 -6.72 -17.61 12.77
CA GLU A 2 -6.54 -17.09 11.41
C GLU A 2 -5.30 -16.17 11.36
N GLU A 3 -4.16 -16.82 11.10
CA GLU A 3 -2.89 -16.17 10.79
C GLU A 3 -2.89 -15.75 9.31
N HIS A 4 -3.49 -14.60 9.03
CA HIS A 4 -3.64 -14.06 7.67
C HIS A 4 -2.57 -13.03 7.31
N LEU A 5 -1.30 -13.31 7.61
CA LEU A 5 -0.19 -12.53 7.07
C LEU A 5 0.62 -13.42 6.15
N ARG A 6 0.44 -13.24 4.84
CA ARG A 6 1.24 -13.91 3.82
C ARG A 6 2.00 -12.87 3.02
N GLN A 7 3.33 -12.95 3.09
CA GLN A 7 4.23 -12.19 2.24
C GLN A 7 4.54 -12.98 0.97
N TYR A 8 4.58 -12.28 -0.15
CA TYR A 8 5.07 -12.82 -1.41
C TYR A 8 5.65 -11.70 -2.27
N GLU A 9 6.60 -12.05 -3.12
CA GLU A 9 7.18 -11.12 -4.08
C GLU A 9 6.18 -10.80 -5.18
N ILE A 10 6.13 -9.55 -5.62
CA ILE A 10 5.32 -9.19 -6.79
C ILE A 10 6.07 -9.57 -8.08
N PRO A 11 5.38 -9.84 -9.20
CA PRO A 11 6.02 -10.15 -10.48
C PRO A 11 6.99 -9.05 -10.93
N ASN A 12 8.04 -9.44 -11.68
CA ASN A 12 9.04 -8.49 -12.19
C ASN A 12 8.41 -7.39 -13.04
N GLU A 13 7.40 -7.73 -13.84
CA GLU A 13 6.66 -6.77 -14.66
C GLU A 13 5.99 -5.69 -13.79
N ALA A 14 5.57 -6.03 -12.56
CA ALA A 14 4.98 -5.09 -11.62
C ALA A 14 6.07 -4.22 -10.96
N LEU A 15 7.24 -4.79 -10.65
CA LEU A 15 8.41 -4.05 -10.15
C LEU A 15 8.81 -2.94 -11.12
N GLU A 16 8.81 -3.22 -12.43
CA GLU A 16 9.13 -2.25 -13.49
C GLU A 16 8.17 -1.05 -13.53
N GLN A 17 6.93 -1.20 -13.05
CA GLN A 17 5.96 -0.10 -13.01
C GLN A 17 6.10 0.78 -11.76
N LEU A 18 6.78 0.29 -10.71
CA LEU A 18 6.90 1.02 -9.45
C LEU A 18 7.53 2.41 -9.60
N PRO A 19 8.63 2.64 -10.37
CA PRO A 19 9.23 3.96 -10.49
C PRO A 19 8.26 5.03 -11.03
N MET A 20 7.46 4.70 -12.04
CA MET A 20 6.49 5.65 -12.60
C MET A 20 5.35 5.92 -11.61
N PHE A 21 4.84 4.87 -10.97
CA PHE A 21 3.76 5.00 -10.01
C PHE A 21 4.20 5.76 -8.75
N LYS A 22 5.45 5.54 -8.31
CA LYS A 22 6.12 6.27 -7.24
C LYS A 22 6.13 7.78 -7.50
N THR A 23 6.59 8.18 -8.69
CA THR A 23 6.63 9.60 -9.10
C THR A 23 5.23 10.20 -9.08
N PHE A 24 4.22 9.49 -9.58
CA PHE A 24 2.84 9.96 -9.51
C PHE A 24 2.37 10.15 -8.05
N LEU A 25 2.59 9.16 -7.17
CA LEU A 25 2.13 9.26 -5.79
C LEU A 25 2.82 10.38 -5.01
N ALA A 26 4.05 10.77 -5.35
CA ALA A 26 4.73 11.89 -4.72
C ALA A 26 3.92 13.21 -4.86
N ASP A 27 3.33 13.43 -6.04
CA ASP A 27 2.58 14.65 -6.38
C ASP A 27 1.05 14.51 -6.29
N ALA A 28 0.56 13.30 -6.06
CA ALA A 28 -0.88 13.02 -6.01
C ALA A 28 -1.57 13.70 -4.81
N LYS A 29 -2.86 13.97 -4.97
CA LYS A 29 -3.71 14.49 -3.89
C LYS A 29 -4.12 13.39 -2.91
N PHE A 30 -3.91 13.65 -1.62
CA PHE A 30 -4.36 12.79 -0.52
C PHE A 30 -5.27 13.54 0.44
N GLU A 31 -6.19 12.82 1.08
CA GLU A 31 -7.12 13.34 2.08
C GLU A 31 -7.10 12.45 3.33
N TRP A 32 -7.11 13.07 4.52
CA TRP A 32 -7.14 12.33 5.77
C TRP A 32 -8.50 11.67 6.02
N ARG A 33 -8.53 10.34 6.11
CA ARG A 33 -9.74 9.55 6.34
C ARG A 33 -9.48 8.42 7.35
N GLY A 34 -10.09 8.54 8.53
CA GLY A 34 -10.09 7.46 9.53
C GLY A 34 -8.69 6.99 9.95
N GLY A 35 -7.76 7.93 10.11
CA GLY A 35 -6.39 7.66 10.60
C GLY A 35 -5.31 7.55 9.50
N ASN A 36 -5.70 7.50 8.22
CA ASN A 36 -4.80 7.33 7.09
C ASN A 36 -4.98 8.47 6.07
N GLU A 37 -3.94 8.82 5.31
CA GLU A 37 -4.09 9.66 4.13
C GLU A 37 -4.47 8.77 2.93
N VAL A 38 -5.66 8.95 2.36
CA VAL A 38 -6.13 8.16 1.21
C VAL A 38 -5.96 8.99 -0.06
N CYS A 39 -5.41 8.37 -1.12
CA CYS A 39 -5.29 9.03 -2.41
C CYS A 39 -6.68 9.30 -3.00
N ILE A 40 -6.96 10.56 -3.31
CA ILE A 40 -8.21 11.04 -3.92
C ILE A 40 -7.99 11.66 -5.30
N ASP A 41 -6.78 11.54 -5.85
CA ASP A 41 -6.43 12.12 -7.14
C ASP A 41 -7.26 11.50 -8.28
N SER A 42 -7.85 12.35 -9.13
CA SER A 42 -8.71 11.89 -10.23
C SER A 42 -7.95 11.07 -11.27
N ASN A 43 -6.62 11.21 -11.37
CA ASN A 43 -5.79 10.43 -12.28
C ASN A 43 -5.33 9.09 -11.69
N PHE A 44 -5.69 8.77 -10.43
CA PHE A 44 -5.22 7.56 -9.75
C PHE A 44 -5.42 6.29 -10.56
N LEU A 45 -6.64 6.05 -11.07
CA LEU A 45 -6.95 4.82 -11.83
C LEU A 45 -6.16 4.74 -13.13
N VAL A 46 -5.99 5.87 -13.83
CA VAL A 46 -5.21 5.94 -15.08
C VAL A 46 -3.74 5.61 -14.82
N LYS A 47 -3.18 6.15 -13.73
CA LYS A 47 -1.77 5.96 -13.36
C LYS A 47 -1.49 4.60 -12.73
N ALA A 48 -2.47 4.01 -12.05
CA ALA A 48 -2.39 2.66 -11.49
C ALA A 48 -2.57 1.56 -12.57
N ALA A 49 -3.19 1.85 -13.70
CA ALA A 49 -3.55 0.85 -14.72
C ALA A 49 -2.38 -0.05 -15.20
N PRO A 50 -1.15 0.46 -15.44
CA PRO A 50 -0.01 -0.39 -15.78
C PRO A 50 0.33 -1.40 -14.67
N LEU A 51 0.38 -0.93 -13.41
CA LEU A 51 0.66 -1.76 -12.25
C LEU A 51 -0.44 -2.81 -12.02
N VAL A 52 -1.72 -2.41 -12.17
CA VAL A 52 -2.88 -3.31 -12.08
C VAL A 52 -2.80 -4.45 -13.10
N ARG A 53 -2.42 -4.14 -14.35
CA ARG A 53 -2.23 -5.16 -15.39
C ARG A 53 -1.07 -6.10 -15.08
N ALA A 54 0.06 -5.55 -14.63
CA ALA A 54 1.24 -6.33 -14.29
C ALA A 54 1.00 -7.26 -13.08
N LEU A 55 0.21 -6.82 -12.11
CA LEU A 55 -0.23 -7.62 -10.97
C LEU A 55 -1.38 -8.59 -11.31
N GLN A 56 -1.87 -8.60 -12.55
CA GLN A 56 -3.00 -9.41 -13.01
C GLN A 56 -4.25 -9.25 -12.12
N ILE A 57 -4.50 -8.04 -11.64
CA ILE A 57 -5.65 -7.76 -10.78
C ILE A 57 -6.94 -7.87 -11.62
N PRO A 58 -7.95 -8.64 -11.18
CA PRO A 58 -9.19 -8.81 -11.93
C PRO A 58 -9.92 -7.47 -12.15
N PRO A 59 -10.62 -7.31 -13.28
CA PRO A 59 -11.52 -6.18 -13.49
C PRO A 59 -12.54 -6.05 -12.36
N ASN A 60 -12.95 -4.81 -12.05
CA ASN A 60 -13.87 -4.46 -10.95
C ASN A 60 -13.34 -4.71 -9.53
N THR A 61 -12.09 -5.16 -9.36
CA THR A 61 -11.45 -5.20 -8.04
C THR A 61 -11.28 -3.78 -7.51
N LYS A 62 -11.75 -3.53 -6.30
CA LYS A 62 -11.57 -2.22 -5.65
C LYS A 62 -10.11 -2.03 -5.29
N ILE A 63 -9.52 -0.94 -5.75
CA ILE A 63 -8.13 -0.58 -5.49
C ILE A 63 -8.03 0.83 -4.90
N GLY A 64 -6.91 1.12 -4.25
CA GLY A 64 -6.62 2.45 -3.70
C GLY A 64 -5.13 2.63 -3.40
N ALA A 65 -4.77 3.82 -2.95
CA ALA A 65 -3.48 4.06 -2.34
C ALA A 65 -3.64 4.80 -1.02
N VAL A 66 -2.78 4.48 -0.07
CA VAL A 66 -2.72 5.12 1.23
C VAL A 66 -1.31 5.59 1.52
N ARG A 67 -1.20 6.77 2.11
CA ARG A 67 0.02 7.32 2.66
C ARG A 67 -0.06 7.28 4.19
N LEU A 68 0.99 6.76 4.80
CA LEU A 68 1.20 6.80 6.24
C LEU A 68 2.38 7.72 6.52
N ARG A 69 2.21 8.63 7.48
CA ARG A 69 3.28 9.45 8.04
C ARG A 69 3.44 9.09 9.50
N GLY A 70 4.62 8.64 9.88
CA GLY A 70 4.93 8.29 11.24
C GLY A 70 5.33 9.51 12.09
N PRO A 71 5.35 9.37 13.42
CA PRO A 71 5.07 8.13 14.14
C PRO A 71 3.57 7.85 14.18
N CYS A 72 3.16 6.67 13.71
CA CYS A 72 1.76 6.25 13.79
C CYS A 72 1.65 4.74 14.00
N ASN A 73 0.74 4.37 14.91
CA ASN A 73 0.21 3.03 15.02
C ASN A 73 -1.21 3.07 14.47
N THR A 74 -1.32 3.27 13.16
CA THR A 74 -2.62 3.40 12.52
C THR A 74 -3.09 2.04 12.02
N SER A 75 -4.34 1.70 12.33
CA SER A 75 -5.07 0.70 11.58
C SER A 75 -5.28 1.20 10.16
N VAL A 76 -4.61 0.59 9.18
CA VAL A 76 -5.10 0.69 7.80
C VAL A 76 -6.41 -0.08 7.80
N THR A 77 -7.49 0.67 7.99
CA THR A 77 -8.82 0.11 8.20
C THR A 77 -9.40 -0.17 6.82
N THR A 78 -9.02 -1.32 6.28
CA THR A 78 -9.70 -1.87 5.11
C THR A 78 -11.06 -2.42 5.52
N SER A 79 -12.08 -2.19 4.71
CA SER A 79 -13.44 -2.71 4.95
C SER A 79 -13.53 -4.24 4.80
N SER A 80 -12.53 -4.86 4.16
CA SER A 80 -12.37 -6.29 3.93
C SER A 80 -10.88 -6.67 4.04
N SER A 81 -10.54 -7.94 3.81
CA SER A 81 -9.15 -8.31 3.52
C SER A 81 -8.58 -7.51 2.35
N ALA A 82 -7.28 -7.25 2.36
CA ALA A 82 -6.63 -6.59 1.25
C ALA A 82 -5.22 -7.13 1.03
N GLU A 83 -4.72 -7.01 -0.19
CA GLU A 83 -3.30 -7.01 -0.44
C GLU A 83 -2.76 -5.60 -0.27
N LEU A 84 -1.70 -5.48 0.52
CA LEU A 84 -0.95 -4.27 0.74
C LEU A 84 0.41 -4.37 0.06
N ILE A 85 0.68 -3.47 -0.86
CA ILE A 85 1.93 -3.45 -1.64
C ILE A 85 2.67 -2.14 -1.32
N PRO A 86 3.79 -2.18 -0.60
CA PRO A 86 4.61 -0.99 -0.37
C PRO A 86 5.19 -0.48 -1.70
N ILE A 87 4.91 0.77 -2.03
CA ILE A 87 5.37 1.43 -3.26
C ILE A 87 6.66 2.22 -3.00
N GLN A 88 6.70 2.94 -1.88
CA GLN A 88 7.86 3.69 -1.45
C GLN A 88 7.84 3.91 0.05
N VAL A 89 9.04 3.95 0.63
CA VAL A 89 9.30 4.26 2.03
C VAL A 89 10.38 5.33 2.05
N TRP A 90 10.11 6.42 2.78
CA TRP A 90 11.07 7.47 3.08
C TRP A 90 11.36 7.42 4.58
N GLY A 91 12.62 7.49 4.99
CA GLY A 91 13.03 7.39 6.39
C GLY A 91 13.98 6.23 6.65
N GLY A 92 14.49 6.13 7.88
CA GLY A 92 15.56 5.19 8.26
C GLY A 92 15.09 3.77 8.60
N SER A 93 13.79 3.52 8.67
CA SER A 93 13.22 2.22 9.05
C SER A 93 12.02 1.84 8.19
N MET A 94 11.82 0.54 8.00
CA MET A 94 10.67 0.02 7.25
C MET A 94 9.40 0.02 8.12
N PRO A 95 8.22 0.26 7.54
CA PRO A 95 6.96 0.01 8.23
C PRO A 95 6.85 -1.49 8.53
N SER A 96 6.03 -1.86 9.53
CA SER A 96 5.83 -3.27 9.88
C SER A 96 4.40 -3.60 10.28
N VAL A 97 4.04 -4.88 10.11
CA VAL A 97 2.78 -5.46 10.58
C VAL A 97 3.14 -6.65 11.46
N LYS A 98 2.71 -6.61 12.73
CA LYS A 98 3.06 -7.62 13.75
C LYS A 98 4.58 -7.93 13.82
N GLY A 99 5.43 -6.91 13.58
CA GLY A 99 6.89 -7.04 13.60
C GLY A 99 7.51 -7.52 12.29
N GLN A 100 6.72 -7.82 11.26
CA GLN A 100 7.21 -8.17 9.94
C GLN A 100 7.33 -6.92 9.08
N GLU A 101 8.54 -6.63 8.59
CA GLU A 101 8.81 -5.46 7.75
C GLU A 101 8.09 -5.54 6.41
N LEU A 102 7.62 -4.39 5.92
CA LEU A 102 6.96 -4.27 4.62
C LEU A 102 7.93 -3.62 3.63
N SER A 103 8.60 -4.44 2.84
CA SER A 103 9.58 -3.99 1.85
C SER A 103 8.93 -3.69 0.50
N VAL A 104 9.49 -2.72 -0.23
CA VAL A 104 9.12 -2.46 -1.62
C VAL A 104 9.41 -3.70 -2.46
N GLY A 105 8.49 -4.04 -3.36
CA GLY A 105 8.57 -5.24 -4.20
C GLY A 105 7.93 -6.49 -3.59
N MET A 106 7.30 -6.34 -2.42
CA MET A 106 6.47 -7.38 -1.81
C MET A 106 4.99 -6.99 -1.79
N ALA A 107 4.14 -7.99 -1.72
CA ALA A 107 2.74 -7.89 -1.39
C ALA A 107 2.48 -8.63 -0.08
N ILE A 108 1.56 -8.08 0.71
CA ILE A 108 1.17 -8.63 2.00
C ILE A 108 -0.34 -8.74 2.06
N HIS A 109 -0.81 -9.96 2.22
CA HIS A 109 -2.19 -10.18 2.57
C HIS A 109 -2.43 -9.70 4.00
N ILE A 110 -3.40 -8.81 4.20
CA ILE A 110 -3.79 -8.31 5.51
C ILE A 110 -5.29 -8.55 5.75
N ALA A 111 -5.61 -8.97 6.97
CA ALA A 111 -6.99 -9.03 7.44
C ALA A 111 -7.54 -7.62 7.70
N ARG A 112 -8.87 -7.52 7.76
CA ARG A 112 -9.57 -6.30 8.18
C ARG A 112 -9.06 -5.82 9.55
N GLY A 113 -8.79 -4.52 9.66
CA GLY A 113 -8.37 -3.89 10.92
C GLY A 113 -6.91 -4.14 11.31
N THR A 114 -6.10 -4.65 10.38
CA THR A 114 -4.66 -4.81 10.59
C THR A 114 -3.99 -3.47 10.89
N VAL A 115 -3.21 -3.43 11.97
CA VAL A 115 -2.44 -2.26 12.40
C VAL A 115 -1.09 -2.27 11.70
N ILE A 116 -0.79 -1.17 10.99
CA ILE A 116 0.54 -0.91 10.45
C ILE A 116 1.26 0.03 11.41
N LYS A 117 2.50 -0.33 11.74
CA LYS A 117 3.38 0.49 12.55
C LYS A 117 4.37 1.22 11.64
N THR A 118 4.45 2.53 11.80
CA THR A 118 5.38 3.39 11.09
C THR A 118 6.08 4.27 12.11
N GLU A 119 7.41 4.22 12.14
CA GLU A 119 8.24 4.97 13.09
C GLU A 119 8.29 6.47 12.77
N ARG A 120 8.82 7.28 13.70
CA ARG A 120 8.97 8.73 13.52
C ARG A 120 9.76 9.06 12.24
N ASP A 121 9.34 10.11 11.56
CA ASP A 121 9.97 10.62 10.33
C ASP A 121 9.95 9.63 9.14
N VAL A 122 9.21 8.53 9.27
CA VAL A 122 8.98 7.60 8.17
C VAL A 122 7.70 7.98 7.43
N THR A 123 7.76 8.09 6.11
CA THR A 123 6.57 8.15 5.27
C THR A 123 6.51 6.91 4.39
N CYS A 124 5.35 6.30 4.23
CA CYS A 124 5.17 5.11 3.40
C CYS A 124 3.93 5.28 2.53
N ASP A 125 4.08 4.99 1.24
CA ASP A 125 2.95 4.84 0.34
C ASP A 125 2.70 3.37 0.05
N PHE A 126 1.44 2.96 0.15
CA PHE A 126 1.00 1.61 -0.17
C PHE A 126 -0.06 1.64 -1.26
N PHE A 127 -0.01 0.67 -2.15
CA PHE A 127 -1.10 0.31 -3.04
C PHE A 127 -1.94 -0.78 -2.38
N LEU A 128 -3.26 -0.62 -2.42
CA LEU A 128 -4.24 -1.51 -1.81
C LEU A 128 -5.06 -2.22 -2.87
N VAL A 129 -5.24 -3.53 -2.71
CA VAL A 129 -6.13 -4.35 -3.52
C VAL A 129 -7.12 -5.04 -2.60
N HIS A 130 -8.37 -4.60 -2.58
CA HIS A 130 -9.39 -5.19 -1.73
C HIS A 130 -9.82 -6.56 -2.31
N ARG A 131 -9.79 -7.58 -1.45
CA ARG A 131 -10.27 -8.93 -1.75
C ARG A 131 -11.53 -9.22 -0.94
#